data_AF-A0AAW0XQV6-F1
#
_entry.id   AF-A0AAW0XQV6-F1
#
_cell.length_a   1.000
_cell.length_b   1.000
_cell.length_c   1.000
_cell.angle_alpha   90.00
_cell.angle_beta   90.00
_cell.angle_gamma   90.00
#
_symmetry.space_group_name_H-M   'P 1'
#
loop_
_entity.id
_entity.type
_entity.pdbx_description
1 polymer ?
#
loop_
_entity_poly.entity_id
_entity_poly.type
_entity_poly.pdbx_seq_one_letter_code
_entity_poly.pdbx_strand_id
1 'polypeptide(L)'
;MGRGGMSAVVVFAVFLLICTILKFLNVTSPPRPPKLVCSDSKFLELILKYCPQLNETYVPVRLWGCSGHLQTIVHATVGRTYCPNVVPRRIAARQEDGATVTWDLYDPTGPSQLN
;
A
#
# COMPACT_ATOMS: atom_id res chain seq x y z
N MET A 1 -36.46 -17.98 31.59
CA MET A 1 -35.08 -17.48 31.78
C MET A 1 -34.23 -18.06 30.64
N GLY A 2 -33.98 -17.35 29.53
CA GLY A 2 -33.32 -18.01 28.38
C GLY A 2 -33.03 -17.20 27.11
N ARG A 3 -33.62 -16.01 26.89
CA ARG A 3 -33.43 -15.25 25.65
C ARG A 3 -32.36 -14.14 25.73
N GLY A 4 -32.21 -13.52 26.90
CA GLY A 4 -31.24 -12.43 27.11
C GLY A 4 -29.78 -12.87 27.23
N GLY A 5 -29.52 -14.05 27.82
CA GLY A 5 -28.16 -14.57 28.02
C GLY A 5 -27.47 -14.98 26.71
N MET A 6 -28.19 -15.62 25.80
CA MET A 6 -27.65 -16.02 24.49
C MET A 6 -27.24 -14.81 23.65
N SER A 7 -28.03 -13.73 23.67
CA SER A 7 -27.71 -12.49 22.96
C SER A 7 -26.45 -11.83 23.53
N ALA A 8 -26.27 -11.82 24.85
CA ALA A 8 -25.08 -11.25 25.49
C ALA A 8 -23.82 -12.06 25.15
N VAL A 9 -23.91 -13.40 25.14
CA VAL A 9 -22.80 -14.28 24.76
C VAL A 9 -22.39 -14.07 23.31
N VAL A 10 -23.36 -13.95 22.39
CA VAL A 10 -23.09 -13.67 20.97
C VAL A 10 -22.40 -12.32 20.79
N VAL A 11 -22.91 -11.25 21.44
CA VAL A 11 -22.28 -9.92 21.38
C VAL A 11 -20.86 -9.95 21.91
N PHE A 12 -20.63 -10.62 23.03
CA PHE A 12 -19.30 -10.76 23.61
C PHE A 12 -18.35 -11.54 22.70
N ALA A 13 -18.81 -12.64 22.09
CA ALA A 13 -18.02 -13.41 21.14
C ALA A 13 -17.65 -12.58 19.89
N VAL A 14 -18.59 -11.81 19.35
CA VAL A 14 -18.35 -10.91 18.22
C VAL A 14 -17.34 -9.82 18.59
N PHE A 15 -17.46 -9.23 19.78
CA PHE A 15 -16.51 -8.24 20.28
C PHE A 15 -15.09 -8.81 20.37
N LEU A 16 -14.92 -9.99 20.97
CA LEU A 16 -13.62 -10.66 21.06
C LEU A 16 -13.03 -11.00 19.69
N LEU A 17 -13.88 -11.42 18.74
CA LEU A 17 -13.46 -11.68 17.37
C LEU A 17 -12.92 -10.40 16.71
N ILE A 18 -13.65 -9.29 16.82
CA ILE A 18 -13.23 -7.99 16.27
C ILE A 18 -11.91 -7.55 16.92
N CYS A 19 -11.78 -7.62 18.25
CA CYS A 19 -10.55 -7.27 18.95
C CYS A 19 -9.35 -8.11 18.50
N THR A 20 -9.57 -9.42 18.28
CA THR A 20 -8.54 -10.33 17.77
C THR A 20 -8.09 -9.94 16.36
N ILE A 21 -9.04 -9.62 15.47
CA ILE A 21 -8.74 -9.15 14.11
C ILE A 21 -7.96 -7.84 14.14
N LEU A 22 -8.36 -6.86 14.96
CA LEU A 22 -7.67 -5.57 15.07
C LEU A 22 -6.23 -5.71 15.57
N LYS A 23 -5.98 -6.63 16.51
CA LYS A 23 -4.62 -6.97 16.97
C LYS A 23 -3.80 -7.66 15.88
N PHE A 24 -4.38 -8.63 15.18
CA PHE A 24 -3.71 -9.34 14.09
C PHE A 24 -3.33 -8.39 12.96
N LEU A 25 -4.20 -7.45 12.62
CA LEU A 25 -3.95 -6.41 11.61
C LEU A 25 -3.03 -5.28 12.10
N ASN A 26 -2.50 -5.38 13.32
CA ASN A 26 -1.57 -4.41 13.92
C ASN A 26 -2.10 -2.96 13.97
N VAL A 27 -3.42 -2.79 13.98
CA VAL A 27 -4.09 -1.48 13.90
C VAL A 27 -3.81 -0.64 15.14
N THR A 28 -3.55 -1.28 16.26
CA THR A 28 -3.32 -0.63 17.57
C THR A 28 -1.86 -0.26 17.81
N SER A 29 -0.94 -0.57 16.88
CA SER A 29 0.46 -0.19 17.04
C SER A 29 0.63 1.32 16.84
N PRO A 30 1.33 2.03 17.75
CA PRO A 30 1.57 3.44 17.60
C PRO A 30 2.50 3.70 16.40
N PRO A 31 2.24 4.73 15.59
CA PRO A 31 3.18 5.22 14.59
C PRO A 31 4.55 5.53 15.20
N ARG A 32 5.63 5.21 14.49
CA ARG A 32 7.01 5.49 14.92
C ARG A 32 7.82 6.07 13.75
N PRO A 33 8.83 6.90 14.02
CA PRO A 33 9.76 7.32 12.97
C PRO A 33 10.48 6.08 12.41
N PRO A 34 10.81 6.08 11.11
CA PRO A 34 11.51 4.98 10.48
C PRO A 34 12.93 4.85 11.06
N LYS A 35 13.42 3.61 11.17
CA LYS A 35 14.81 3.36 11.54
C LYS A 35 15.68 3.43 10.29
N LEU A 36 16.48 4.49 10.18
CA LEU A 36 17.43 4.67 9.08
C LEU A 36 18.75 3.99 9.43
N VAL A 37 19.26 3.15 8.52
CA VAL A 37 20.55 2.48 8.65
C VAL A 37 21.38 2.86 7.44
N CYS A 38 22.52 3.52 7.68
CA CYS A 38 23.45 3.92 6.64
C CYS A 38 24.88 3.81 7.17
N SER A 39 25.79 3.28 6.36
CA SER A 39 27.20 3.15 6.72
C SER A 39 27.95 4.49 6.65
N ASP A 40 27.49 5.43 5.83
CA ASP A 40 28.07 6.76 5.67
C ASP A 40 27.16 7.82 6.33
N SER A 41 27.61 8.35 7.47
CA SER A 41 26.87 9.37 8.22
C SER A 41 26.73 10.69 7.46
N LYS A 42 27.71 11.09 6.64
CA LYS A 42 27.66 12.35 5.89
C LYS A 42 26.62 12.28 4.77
N PHE A 43 26.54 11.13 4.10
CA PHE A 43 25.50 10.88 3.12
C PHE A 43 24.10 10.89 3.76
N LEU A 44 23.95 10.23 4.90
CA LEU A 44 22.68 10.22 5.64
C LEU A 44 22.25 11.63 6.05
N GLU A 45 23.17 12.44 6.57
CA GLU A 45 22.91 13.85 6.92
C GLU A 45 22.48 14.67 5.70
N LEU A 46 23.13 14.47 4.54
CA LEU A 46 22.76 15.14 3.30
C LEU A 46 21.34 14.77 2.85
N ILE A 47 21.01 13.48 2.88
CA ILE A 47 19.67 12.97 2.54
C ILE A 47 18.63 13.59 3.48
N LEU A 48 18.88 13.58 4.79
CA LEU A 48 17.95 14.13 5.78
C LEU A 48 17.80 15.65 5.67
N LYS A 49 18.85 16.35 5.25
CA LYS A 49 18.80 17.79 4.96
C LYS A 49 17.83 18.12 3.82
N TYR A 50 17.83 17.34 2.75
CA TYR A 50 16.96 17.58 1.59
C TYR A 50 15.60 16.89 1.70
N CYS A 51 15.51 15.80 2.45
CA CYS A 51 14.33 14.97 2.62
C CYS A 51 13.99 14.80 4.12
N PRO A 52 13.63 15.88 4.83
CA PRO A 52 13.37 15.83 6.27
C PRO A 52 12.21 14.88 6.64
N GLN A 53 11.28 14.67 5.70
CA GLN A 53 10.14 13.75 5.83
C GLN A 53 10.57 12.31 6.14
N LEU A 54 11.78 11.91 5.75
CA LEU A 54 12.32 10.59 6.07
C LEU A 54 12.59 10.40 7.57
N ASN A 55 12.63 11.48 8.36
CA ASN A 55 12.76 11.42 9.81
C ASN A 55 11.43 11.65 10.54
N GLU A 56 10.35 11.93 9.80
CA GLU A 56 9.03 12.17 10.38
C GLU A 56 8.32 10.85 10.71
N THR A 57 7.41 10.90 11.68
CA THR A 57 6.57 9.75 12.00
C THR A 57 5.50 9.59 10.92
N TYR A 58 5.58 8.51 10.14
CA TYR A 58 4.56 8.18 9.15
C TYR A 58 3.26 7.78 9.85
N VAL A 59 2.18 8.54 9.59
CA VAL A 59 0.84 8.22 10.09
C VAL A 59 0.03 7.58 8.95
N PRO A 60 -0.12 6.24 8.93
CA PRO A 60 -0.88 5.58 7.90
C PRO A 60 -2.38 5.94 7.94
N VAL A 61 -3.04 5.82 6.79
CA VAL A 61 -4.50 5.86 6.67
C VAL A 61 -5.13 4.65 7.39
N ARG A 62 -5.37 4.78 8.71
CA ARG A 62 -6.04 3.82 9.60
C ARG A 62 -5.87 2.35 9.17
N LEU A 63 -6.97 1.63 8.95
CA LEU A 63 -6.97 0.19 8.63
C LEU A 63 -6.23 -0.15 7.32
N TRP A 64 -6.28 0.74 6.35
CA TRP A 64 -5.70 0.52 5.02
C TRP A 64 -4.18 0.61 5.03
N GLY A 65 -3.63 1.62 5.72
CA GLY A 65 -2.19 1.86 5.79
C GLY A 65 -1.48 1.12 6.93
N CYS A 66 -2.20 0.64 7.95
CA CYS A 66 -1.59 -0.12 9.05
C CYS A 66 -1.29 -1.59 8.67
N SER A 67 -1.97 -2.16 7.66
CA SER A 67 -1.79 -3.57 7.28
C SER A 67 -1.60 -3.75 5.77
N GLY A 68 -0.35 -3.95 5.37
CA GLY A 68 0.00 -4.30 3.99
C GLY A 68 -0.65 -5.61 3.51
N HIS A 69 -1.00 -6.54 4.42
CA HIS A 69 -1.74 -7.75 4.07
C HIS A 69 -3.15 -7.43 3.57
N LEU A 70 -3.88 -6.55 4.27
CA LEU A 70 -5.21 -6.11 3.83
C LEU A 70 -5.13 -5.40 2.49
N GLN A 71 -4.20 -4.46 2.34
CA GLN A 71 -3.96 -3.77 1.07
C GLN A 71 -3.67 -4.76 -0.07
N THR A 72 -2.80 -5.75 0.17
CA THR A 72 -2.43 -6.75 -0.84
C THR A 72 -3.60 -7.65 -1.22
N ILE A 73 -4.40 -8.11 -0.25
CA ILE A 73 -5.58 -8.95 -0.51
C ILE A 73 -6.62 -8.18 -1.31
N VAL A 74 -6.94 -6.95 -0.90
CA VAL A 74 -7.91 -6.11 -1.60
C VAL A 74 -7.41 -5.77 -3.00
N HIS A 75 -6.14 -5.39 -3.15
CA HIS A 75 -5.54 -5.15 -4.46
C HIS A 75 -5.53 -6.41 -5.33
N ALA A 76 -5.24 -7.58 -4.78
CA ALA A 76 -5.27 -8.85 -5.50
C ALA A 76 -6.68 -9.24 -6.00
N THR A 77 -7.72 -8.82 -5.26
CA THR A 77 -9.13 -9.15 -5.56
C THR A 77 -9.75 -8.11 -6.48
N VAL A 78 -9.68 -6.83 -6.10
CA VAL A 78 -10.25 -5.70 -6.84
C VAL A 78 -9.37 -5.34 -8.04
N GLY A 79 -8.06 -5.23 -7.84
CA GLY A 79 -7.12 -4.80 -8.88
C GLY A 79 -7.03 -5.75 -10.06
N ARG A 80 -7.28 -7.05 -9.88
CA ARG A 80 -7.42 -7.99 -11.02
C ARG A 80 -8.75 -7.85 -11.73
N THR A 81 -9.83 -7.59 -10.99
CA THR A 81 -11.18 -7.48 -11.54
C THR A 81 -11.37 -6.20 -12.33
N TYR A 82 -10.75 -5.10 -11.90
CA TYR A 82 -10.81 -3.79 -12.54
C TYR A 82 -9.51 -3.41 -13.25
N CYS A 83 -8.65 -4.39 -13.56
CA CYS A 83 -7.43 -4.10 -14.30
C CYS A 83 -7.84 -3.53 -15.67
N PRO A 84 -7.46 -2.29 -16.01
CA PRO A 84 -7.72 -1.78 -17.34
C PRO A 84 -7.04 -2.72 -18.33
N ASN A 85 -7.79 -3.19 -19.33
CA ASN A 85 -7.20 -3.97 -20.40
C ASN A 85 -6.32 -3.02 -21.23
N VAL A 86 -5.01 -3.07 -21.00
CA VAL A 86 -4.06 -2.27 -21.77
C VAL A 86 -3.42 -3.17 -22.81
N VAL A 87 -3.71 -2.92 -24.08
CA VAL A 87 -3.09 -3.64 -25.19
C VAL A 87 -1.73 -3.00 -25.45
N PRO A 88 -0.60 -3.70 -25.20
CA PRO A 88 0.72 -3.14 -25.45
C PRO A 88 0.96 -2.98 -26.94
N ARG A 89 1.41 -1.79 -27.36
CA ARG A 89 1.94 -1.55 -28.70
C ARG A 89 3.46 -1.52 -28.65
N ARG A 90 4.12 -2.53 -29.25
CA ARG A 90 5.58 -2.55 -29.37
C ARG A 90 6.03 -1.54 -30.41
N ILE A 91 6.95 -0.66 -30.01
CA ILE A 91 7.58 0.35 -30.87
C ILE A 91 9.07 0.03 -30.94
N ALA A 92 9.64 0.22 -32.13
CA ALA A 92 11.07 0.14 -32.37
C ALA A 92 11.53 1.45 -33.02
N ALA A 93 12.58 2.06 -32.47
CA ALA A 93 13.21 3.24 -33.07
C ALA A 93 14.70 3.01 -33.25
N ARG A 94 15.19 3.35 -34.45
CA ARG A 94 16.60 3.30 -34.78
C ARG A 94 17.26 4.61 -34.33
N GLN A 95 18.34 4.49 -33.58
CA GLN A 95 19.11 5.61 -33.07
C GLN A 95 20.16 6.05 -34.09
N GLU A 96 20.70 7.25 -33.92
CA GLU A 96 21.70 7.85 -34.82
C GLU A 96 23.01 7.02 -34.88
N ASP A 97 23.33 6.31 -33.80
CA ASP A 97 24.48 5.40 -33.70
C ASP A 97 24.25 4.02 -34.36
N GLY A 98 23.06 3.81 -34.94
CA GLY A 98 22.67 2.56 -35.57
C GLY A 98 22.07 1.51 -34.62
N ALA A 99 22.02 1.77 -33.31
CA ALA A 99 21.33 0.91 -32.35
C ALA A 99 19.81 0.92 -32.58
N THR A 100 19.12 -0.11 -32.09
CA THR A 100 17.65 -0.17 -32.11
C THR A 100 17.13 -0.26 -30.68
N VAL A 101 16.32 0.72 -30.29
CA VAL A 101 15.62 0.72 -29.00
C VAL A 101 14.21 0.20 -29.24
N THR A 102 13.79 -0.79 -28.44
CA THR A 102 12.42 -1.31 -28.46
C THR A 102 11.76 -1.11 -27.12
N TRP A 103 10.49 -0.72 -27.12
CA TRP A 103 9.70 -0.55 -25.91
C TRP A 103 8.23 -0.88 -26.17
N ASP A 104 7.54 -1.27 -25.12
CA ASP A 104 6.09 -1.48 -25.15
C ASP A 104 5.39 -0.22 -24.64
N LEU A 105 4.54 0.36 -25.49
CA LEU A 105 3.71 1.50 -25.14
C LEU A 105 2.35 1.02 -24.67
N TYR A 106 1.94 1.49 -23.50
CA TYR A 106 0.67 1.15 -22.84
C TYR A 106 -0.23 2.39 -22.87
N ASP A 107 -1.16 2.46 -23.82
CA ASP A 107 -2.05 3.61 -23.97
C ASP A 107 -3.19 3.56 -22.93
N PRO A 108 -3.56 4.69 -22.29
CA PRO A 108 -4.71 4.75 -21.40
C PRO A 108 -6.00 4.51 -22.20
N THR A 109 -6.86 3.60 -21.71
CA THR A 109 -8.11 3.23 -22.38
C THR A 109 -9.31 4.12 -22.02
N GLY A 110 -9.10 5.20 -21.27
CA GLY A 110 -10.15 6.13 -20.86
C GLY A 110 -9.62 7.48 -20.37
N PRO A 111 -10.52 8.46 -20.12
CA PRO A 111 -10.15 9.78 -19.66
C PRO A 111 -9.49 9.75 -18.27
N SER A 112 -8.56 10.69 -18.01
CA SER A 112 -7.86 10.83 -16.74
C SER A 112 -8.86 10.99 -15.58
N GLN A 113 -8.79 10.11 -14.58
CA GLN A 113 -9.69 10.11 -13.42
C GLN A 113 -9.23 11.04 -12.27
N LEU A 114 -8.24 11.91 -12.52
CA LEU A 114 -7.80 12.93 -11.57
C LEU A 114 -8.55 14.23 -11.87
N ASN A 115 -9.60 14.47 -11.08
CA ASN A 115 -10.24 15.77 -10.87
C ASN A 115 -9.92 16.24 -9.45
#